data_AF-A2G3V0-F1
#
_entry.id   AF-A2G3V0-F1
#
_cell.length_a   1.000
_cell.length_b   1.000
_cell.length_c   1.000
_cell.angle_alpha   90.00
_cell.angle_beta   90.00
_cell.angle_gamma   90.00
#
_symmetry.space_group_name_H-M   'P 1'
#
loop_
_entity.id
_entity.type
_entity.pdbx_description
1 polymer ?
#
loop_
_entity_poly.entity_id
_entity_poly.type
_entity_poly.pdbx_seq_one_letter_code
_entity_poly.pdbx_strand_id
1 'polypeptide(L)'
;MHKNRLSHEGIYQEYSTFDQFHSSIGLWNSFFLVKSAMLLIVSIFIIHELSTLSQYPKNSTLYVFGFASLINLSCMLRWMMNWPKIYSLVYLIVNGMKMLMIMLVSQLPVLMGFVYAAIFLFGFVASAADSFVKIFKLYIAMIFGDSLYGNYTDFSDGSETYNVLSFVFNTVLISTLIWICFTAYTGLTTWVDHHFISQLTT
;
A
#
# COMPACT_ATOMS: atom_id res chain seq x y z
N MET A 1 -9.05 19.57 19.53
CA MET A 1 -10.13 18.58 19.46
C MET A 1 -9.65 17.16 19.74
N HIS A 2 -8.69 16.59 19.00
CA HIS A 2 -8.21 15.21 19.24
C HIS A 2 -7.57 15.01 20.63
N LYS A 3 -6.72 15.96 21.06
CA LYS A 3 -6.10 15.96 22.40
C LYS A 3 -7.14 16.09 23.52
N ASN A 4 -8.10 17.01 23.40
CA ASN A 4 -9.15 17.22 24.42
C ASN A 4 -10.20 16.10 24.46
N ARG A 5 -10.41 15.34 23.37
CA ARG A 5 -11.30 14.16 23.37
C ARG A 5 -10.61 12.95 24.00
N LEU A 6 -9.37 12.67 23.63
CA LEU A 6 -8.64 11.49 24.13
C LEU A 6 -8.04 11.70 25.53
N SER A 7 -7.76 12.94 25.96
CA SER A 7 -7.14 13.21 27.27
C SER A 7 -8.06 12.94 28.48
N HIS A 8 -9.33 12.63 28.25
CA HIS A 8 -10.31 12.34 29.31
C HIS A 8 -10.66 10.85 29.42
N GLU A 9 -10.17 10.02 28.51
CA GLU A 9 -10.42 8.58 28.51
C GLU A 9 -9.15 7.84 28.98
N GLY A 10 -9.31 6.90 29.92
CA GLY A 10 -8.20 6.04 30.42
C GLY A 10 -7.44 5.30 29.31
N ILE A 11 -8.06 5.19 28.13
CA ILE A 11 -7.53 4.64 26.89
C ILE A 11 -6.24 5.36 26.44
N TYR A 12 -6.07 6.66 26.74
CA TYR A 12 -4.87 7.39 26.34
C TYR A 12 -3.60 6.89 27.03
N GLN A 13 -3.73 6.33 28.24
CA GLN A 13 -2.61 5.76 29.00
C GLN A 13 -2.25 4.36 28.53
N GLU A 14 -3.16 3.66 27.85
CA GLU A 14 -2.94 2.32 27.30
C GLU A 14 -2.24 2.35 25.93
N TYR A 15 -2.27 3.49 25.22
CA TYR A 15 -1.55 3.64 23.96
C TYR A 15 -0.03 3.56 24.16
N SER A 16 0.67 2.99 23.17
CA SER A 16 2.13 2.96 23.17
C SER A 16 2.69 4.38 23.22
N THR A 17 3.89 4.56 23.80
CA THR A 17 4.56 5.88 23.86
C THR A 17 4.71 6.53 22.49
N PHE A 18 4.85 5.72 21.42
CA PHE A 18 4.86 6.21 20.05
C PHE A 18 3.51 6.80 19.63
N ASP A 19 2.40 6.13 19.93
CA ASP A 19 1.05 6.60 19.62
C ASP A 19 0.67 7.83 20.45
N GLN A 20 1.12 7.91 21.70
CA GLN A 20 0.98 9.10 22.56
C GLN A 20 1.81 10.30 22.07
N PHE A 21 2.99 10.05 21.50
CA PHE A 21 3.81 11.10 20.86
C PHE A 21 3.15 11.58 19.56
N HIS A 22 2.53 10.65 18.84
CA HIS A 22 1.80 10.90 17.61
C HIS A 22 0.54 11.76 17.79
N SER A 23 -0.21 11.50 18.85
CA SER A 23 -1.39 12.27 19.24
C SER A 23 -1.02 13.65 19.82
N SER A 24 0.19 13.82 20.37
CA SER A 24 0.62 15.06 21.02
C SER A 24 1.35 16.05 20.10
N ILE A 25 2.25 15.60 19.22
CA ILE A 25 2.95 16.45 18.23
C ILE A 25 2.15 16.61 16.93
N GLY A 26 1.26 15.64 16.64
CA GLY A 26 0.41 15.61 15.47
C GLY A 26 1.17 15.24 14.20
N LEU A 27 0.98 14.00 13.70
CA LEU A 27 1.59 13.48 12.46
C LEU A 27 1.48 14.45 11.27
N TRP A 28 0.41 15.23 11.22
CA TRP A 28 0.20 16.22 10.17
C TRP A 28 1.31 17.26 10.08
N ASN A 29 1.90 17.73 11.19
CA ASN A 29 2.91 18.79 11.13
C ASN A 29 4.17 18.35 10.36
N SER A 30 4.63 17.12 10.58
CA SER A 30 5.71 16.52 9.78
C SER A 30 5.32 16.35 8.31
N PHE A 31 4.09 15.94 8.02
CA PHE A 31 3.58 15.86 6.65
C PHE A 31 3.52 17.23 5.95
N PHE A 32 3.14 18.30 6.66
CA PHE A 32 3.14 19.66 6.12
C PHE A 32 4.55 20.17 5.82
N LEU A 33 5.55 19.79 6.62
CA LEU A 33 6.95 20.10 6.35
C LEU A 33 7.44 19.38 5.09
N VAL A 34 7.12 18.10 4.93
CA VAL A 34 7.45 17.35 3.70
C VAL A 34 6.75 17.96 2.49
N LYS A 35 5.47 18.31 2.61
CA LYS A 35 4.71 19.01 1.56
C LYS A 35 5.39 20.32 1.16
N SER A 36 5.75 21.17 2.12
CA SER A 36 6.36 22.47 1.82
C SER A 36 7.72 22.32 1.16
N ALA A 37 8.54 21.38 1.61
CA ALA A 37 9.81 21.05 0.96
C ALA A 37 9.61 20.58 -0.49
N MET A 38 8.64 19.69 -0.74
CA MET A 38 8.35 19.19 -2.08
C MET A 38 7.83 20.29 -3.02
N LEU A 39 6.98 21.19 -2.52
CA LEU A 39 6.52 22.34 -3.30
C LEU A 39 7.69 23.27 -3.68
N LEU A 40 8.62 23.53 -2.77
CA LEU A 40 9.83 24.31 -3.08
C LEU A 40 10.67 23.63 -4.16
N ILE A 41 10.87 22.31 -4.07
CA ILE A 41 11.61 21.55 -5.07
C ILE A 41 10.93 21.68 -6.45
N VAL A 42 9.62 21.44 -6.54
CA VAL A 42 8.86 21.57 -7.79
C VAL A 42 8.98 22.97 -8.37
N SER A 43 8.85 24.01 -7.53
CA SER A 43 8.99 25.39 -7.98
C SER A 43 10.38 25.66 -8.58
N ILE A 44 11.45 25.15 -7.98
CA ILE A 44 12.82 25.28 -8.52
C ILE A 44 12.92 24.58 -9.88
N PHE A 45 12.40 23.36 -10.01
CA PHE A 45 12.41 22.61 -11.28
C PHE A 45 11.64 23.33 -12.39
N ILE A 46 10.45 23.85 -12.07
CA ILE A 46 9.62 24.60 -13.04
C ILE A 46 10.30 25.90 -13.44
N ILE A 47 10.89 26.66 -12.50
CA ILE A 47 11.61 27.90 -12.82
C ILE A 47 12.83 27.61 -13.71
N HIS A 48 13.57 26.55 -13.40
CA HIS A 48 14.68 26.11 -14.23
C HIS A 48 14.21 25.74 -15.65
N GLU A 49 13.11 25.01 -15.79
CA GLU A 49 12.56 24.69 -17.11
C GLU A 49 11.99 25.90 -17.85
N LEU A 50 11.36 26.86 -17.16
CA LEU A 50 10.87 28.08 -17.80
C LEU A 50 12.01 28.91 -18.41
N SER A 51 13.21 28.84 -17.83
CA SER A 51 14.41 29.50 -18.40
C SER A 51 14.92 28.81 -19.67
N THR A 52 14.66 27.52 -19.84
CA THR A 52 14.95 26.78 -21.06
C THR A 52 13.70 26.72 -21.91
N LEU A 53 13.52 27.66 -22.85
CA LEU A 53 12.38 27.78 -23.77
C LEU A 53 12.07 26.47 -24.57
N SER A 54 11.50 25.46 -23.92
CA SER A 54 11.04 24.21 -24.52
C SER A 54 9.52 24.19 -24.60
N GLN A 55 9.00 23.69 -25.72
CA GLN A 55 7.56 23.64 -26.00
C GLN A 55 6.79 22.69 -25.06
N TYR A 56 7.49 21.74 -24.42
CA TYR A 56 6.92 20.77 -23.46
C TYR A 56 7.83 20.63 -22.23
N PRO A 57 7.26 20.39 -21.03
CA PRO A 57 8.05 20.08 -19.84
C PRO A 57 8.75 18.73 -19.97
N LYS A 58 9.93 18.57 -19.37
CA LYS A 58 10.64 17.29 -19.42
C LYS A 58 9.92 16.26 -18.56
N ASN A 59 10.09 14.98 -18.90
CA ASN A 59 9.51 13.86 -18.16
C ASN A 59 9.87 13.91 -16.66
N SER A 60 11.10 14.30 -16.31
CA SER A 60 11.53 14.45 -14.91
C SER A 60 10.66 15.43 -14.13
N THR A 61 10.34 16.58 -14.72
CA THR A 61 9.56 17.63 -14.08
C THR A 61 8.10 17.22 -13.94
N LEU A 62 7.56 16.51 -14.93
CA LEU A 62 6.24 15.89 -14.84
C LEU A 62 6.14 14.88 -13.69
N TYR A 63 7.14 14.00 -13.51
CA TYR A 63 7.15 13.05 -12.39
C TYR A 63 7.22 13.74 -11.03
N VAL A 64 8.11 14.73 -10.87
CA VAL A 64 8.26 15.48 -9.62
C VAL A 64 6.99 16.27 -9.29
N PHE A 65 6.37 16.90 -10.30
CA PHE A 65 5.09 17.59 -10.16
C PHE A 65 3.96 16.64 -9.77
N GLY A 66 3.87 15.48 -10.43
CA GLY A 66 2.89 14.44 -10.09
C GLY A 66 3.01 13.96 -8.66
N PHE A 67 4.23 13.68 -8.19
CA PHE A 67 4.46 13.24 -6.82
C PHE A 67 4.12 14.32 -5.78
N ALA A 68 4.51 15.57 -6.04
CA ALA A 68 4.22 16.68 -5.13
C ALA A 68 2.73 17.03 -5.08
N SER A 69 2.03 16.95 -6.22
CA SER A 69 0.57 17.15 -6.26
C SER A 69 -0.17 16.07 -5.47
N LEU A 70 0.28 14.80 -5.53
CA LEU A 70 -0.24 13.71 -4.70
C LEU A 70 -0.07 14.00 -3.20
N ILE A 71 1.13 14.43 -2.78
CA ILE A 71 1.38 14.82 -1.37
C ILE A 71 0.51 16.01 -0.95
N ASN A 72 0.30 16.97 -1.86
CA ASN A 72 -0.55 18.12 -1.57
C ASN A 72 -2.01 17.70 -1.36
N LEU A 73 -2.53 16.82 -2.21
CA LEU A 73 -3.88 16.26 -2.08
C LEU A 73 -4.03 15.42 -0.82
N SER A 74 -3.04 14.61 -0.45
CA SER A 74 -3.10 13.83 0.79
C SER A 74 -3.13 14.72 2.04
N CYS A 75 -2.48 15.89 2.02
CA CYS A 75 -2.57 16.88 3.09
C CYS A 75 -3.95 17.54 3.21
N MET A 76 -4.79 17.49 2.17
CA MET A 76 -6.17 18.00 2.23
C MET A 76 -7.03 17.22 3.24
N LEU A 77 -6.72 15.94 3.48
CA LEU A 77 -7.43 15.09 4.44
C LEU A 77 -7.45 15.68 5.87
N ARG A 78 -6.42 16.48 6.26
CA ARG A 78 -6.42 17.20 7.55
C ARG A 78 -7.59 18.16 7.68
N TRP A 79 -7.93 18.87 6.61
CA TRP A 79 -8.97 19.89 6.60
C TRP A 79 -10.37 19.27 6.72
N MET A 80 -10.49 18.00 6.35
CA MET A 80 -11.71 17.21 6.52
C MET A 80 -11.99 16.80 7.98
N MET A 81 -11.04 17.05 8.91
CA MET A 81 -11.23 16.79 10.34
C MET A 81 -12.37 17.59 10.97
N ASN A 82 -12.77 18.71 10.37
CA ASN A 82 -13.87 19.53 10.88
C ASN A 82 -15.25 18.85 10.71
N TRP A 83 -15.34 17.77 9.93
CA TRP A 83 -16.58 17.08 9.59
C TRP A 83 -16.57 15.68 10.22
N PRO A 84 -17.37 15.40 11.27
CA PRO A 84 -17.22 14.20 12.09
C PRO A 84 -17.34 12.88 11.30
N LYS A 85 -18.26 12.80 10.33
CA LYS A 85 -18.41 11.62 9.47
C LYS A 85 -17.19 11.40 8.55
N ILE A 86 -16.66 12.47 7.98
CA ILE A 86 -15.50 12.40 7.07
C ILE A 86 -14.22 12.14 7.89
N TYR A 87 -14.15 12.69 9.09
CA TYR A 87 -13.05 12.48 10.01
C TYR A 87 -12.90 11.01 10.42
N SER A 88 -14.00 10.31 10.67
CA SER A 88 -14.00 8.87 10.93
C SER A 88 -13.39 8.08 9.77
N LEU A 89 -13.72 8.46 8.53
CA LEU A 89 -13.15 7.85 7.33
C LEU A 89 -11.65 8.15 7.19
N VAL A 90 -11.23 9.39 7.45
CA VAL A 90 -9.81 9.77 7.46
C VAL A 90 -9.04 8.97 8.51
N TYR A 91 -9.63 8.76 9.69
CA TYR A 91 -9.03 7.96 10.77
C TYR A 91 -8.93 6.47 10.39
N LEU A 92 -9.96 5.92 9.73
CA LEU A 92 -9.95 4.58 9.14
C LEU A 92 -8.79 4.43 8.15
N ILE A 93 -8.64 5.40 7.24
CA ILE A 93 -7.59 5.34 6.23
C ILE A 93 -6.22 5.37 6.90
N VAL A 94 -5.98 6.27 7.85
CA VAL A 94 -4.64 6.41 8.46
C VAL A 94 -4.28 5.15 9.27
N ASN A 95 -5.16 4.66 10.13
CA ASN A 95 -4.88 3.49 10.95
C ASN A 95 -4.95 2.18 10.15
N GLY A 96 -5.90 2.09 9.22
CA GLY A 96 -6.00 1.00 8.26
C GLY A 96 -4.73 0.87 7.42
N MET A 97 -4.23 1.97 6.84
CA MET A 97 -2.99 1.95 6.06
C MET A 97 -1.76 1.53 6.89
N LYS A 98 -1.65 1.98 8.15
CA LYS A 98 -0.57 1.53 9.05
C LYS A 98 -0.61 0.01 9.25
N MET A 99 -1.79 -0.50 9.56
CA MET A 99 -2.00 -1.90 9.87
C MET A 99 -1.85 -2.79 8.62
N LEU A 100 -2.32 -2.31 7.46
CA LEU A 100 -2.10 -2.93 6.14
C LEU A 100 -0.60 -3.02 5.80
N MET A 101 0.18 -1.97 6.08
CA MET A 101 1.63 -1.98 5.82
C MET A 101 2.36 -2.99 6.71
N ILE A 102 2.03 -3.07 8.00
CA ILE A 102 2.58 -4.07 8.93
C ILE A 102 2.29 -5.48 8.42
N MET A 103 1.06 -5.69 7.95
CA MET A 103 0.62 -6.97 7.41
C MET A 103 1.33 -7.36 6.11
N LEU A 104 1.52 -6.41 5.20
CA LEU A 104 2.26 -6.65 3.96
C LEU A 104 3.71 -7.07 4.26
N VAL A 105 4.35 -6.41 5.23
CA VAL A 105 5.70 -6.76 5.68
C VAL A 105 5.74 -8.15 6.32
N SER A 106 4.72 -8.51 7.11
CA SER A 106 4.67 -9.84 7.76
C SER A 106 4.43 -10.99 6.78
N GLN A 107 3.75 -10.74 5.66
CA GLN A 107 3.52 -11.72 4.59
C GLN A 107 4.70 -11.84 3.60
N LEU A 108 5.64 -10.90 3.62
CA LEU A 108 6.77 -10.84 2.70
C LEU A 108 7.62 -12.13 2.69
N PRO A 109 7.91 -12.81 3.82
CA PRO A 109 8.63 -14.08 3.81
C PRO A 109 7.87 -15.19 3.06
N VAL A 110 6.54 -15.25 3.18
CA VAL A 110 5.71 -16.23 2.49
C VAL A 110 5.74 -15.96 0.98
N LEU A 111 5.58 -14.70 0.58
CA LEU A 111 5.66 -14.28 -0.81
C LEU A 111 7.04 -14.62 -1.41
N MET A 112 8.12 -14.33 -0.68
CA MET A 112 9.48 -14.68 -1.10
C MET A 112 9.66 -16.19 -1.27
N GLY A 113 9.11 -17.00 -0.36
CA GLY A 113 9.12 -18.45 -0.47
C GLY A 113 8.50 -18.95 -1.78
N PHE A 114 7.34 -18.42 -2.16
CA PHE A 114 6.71 -18.73 -3.44
C PHE A 114 7.51 -18.25 -4.64
N VAL A 115 8.11 -17.06 -4.56
CA VAL A 115 8.96 -16.54 -5.65
C VAL A 115 10.16 -17.45 -5.89
N TYR A 116 10.86 -17.88 -4.83
CA TYR A 116 11.99 -18.81 -4.98
C TYR A 116 11.54 -20.18 -5.50
N ALA A 117 10.40 -20.69 -5.04
CA ALA A 117 9.82 -21.93 -5.55
C ALA A 117 9.46 -21.82 -7.05
N ALA A 118 8.88 -20.70 -7.48
CA ALA A 118 8.55 -20.44 -8.88
C ALA A 118 9.80 -20.40 -9.76
N ILE A 119 10.85 -19.70 -9.32
CA ILE A 119 12.13 -19.64 -10.06
C ILE A 119 12.77 -21.02 -10.15
N PHE A 120 12.77 -21.78 -9.05
CA PHE A 120 13.36 -23.12 -9.02
C PHE A 120 12.64 -24.10 -9.94
N LEU A 121 11.29 -24.10 -9.93
CA LEU A 121 10.48 -25.05 -10.69
C LEU A 121 10.30 -24.65 -12.17
N PHE A 122 10.18 -23.34 -12.45
CA PHE A 122 9.75 -22.85 -13.77
C PHE A 122 10.72 -21.85 -14.41
N GLY A 123 11.81 -21.47 -13.75
CA GLY A 123 12.72 -20.41 -14.22
C GLY A 123 13.41 -20.66 -15.55
N PHE A 124 13.47 -21.92 -16.01
CA PHE A 124 14.03 -22.28 -17.33
C PHE A 124 12.98 -22.49 -18.41
N VAL A 125 11.70 -22.46 -18.05
CA VAL A 125 10.60 -22.97 -18.89
C VAL A 125 9.54 -21.89 -19.13
N ALA A 126 9.18 -21.15 -18.09
CA ALA A 126 8.11 -20.17 -18.12
C ALA A 126 8.64 -18.75 -18.21
N SER A 127 8.20 -17.97 -19.19
CA SER A 127 8.59 -16.55 -19.29
C SER A 127 8.08 -15.69 -18.11
N ALA A 128 7.02 -16.16 -17.45
CA ALA A 128 6.52 -15.54 -16.21
C ALA A 128 7.52 -15.64 -15.06
N ALA A 129 8.37 -16.67 -15.06
CA ALA A 129 9.38 -16.93 -14.03
C ALA A 129 10.76 -16.32 -14.33
N ASP A 130 10.95 -15.66 -15.50
CA ASP A 130 12.23 -15.11 -15.96
C ASP A 130 12.84 -14.08 -15.00
N SER A 131 12.00 -13.33 -14.29
CA SER A 131 12.43 -12.20 -13.48
C SER A 131 11.64 -12.11 -12.19
N PHE A 132 12.38 -11.88 -11.11
CA PHE A 132 11.84 -11.58 -9.79
C PHE A 132 10.75 -10.50 -9.84
N VAL A 133 10.97 -9.43 -10.62
CA VAL A 133 10.02 -8.31 -10.73
C VAL A 133 8.73 -8.72 -11.44
N LYS A 134 8.80 -9.61 -12.44
CA LYS A 134 7.62 -10.12 -13.14
C LYS A 134 6.77 -10.97 -12.20
N ILE A 135 7.39 -11.92 -11.49
CA ILE A 135 6.70 -12.80 -10.54
C ILE A 135 6.04 -11.97 -9.42
N PHE A 136 6.75 -10.99 -8.88
CA PHE A 136 6.21 -10.14 -7.81
C PHE A 136 4.99 -9.33 -8.27
N LYS A 137 5.02 -8.77 -9.49
CA LYS A 137 3.86 -8.09 -10.09
C LYS A 137 2.68 -9.05 -10.29
N LEU A 138 2.95 -10.26 -10.76
CA LEU A 138 1.95 -11.30 -10.95
C LEU A 138 1.26 -11.67 -9.63
N TYR A 139 2.03 -11.83 -8.56
CA TYR A 139 1.48 -12.20 -7.25
C TYR A 139 0.65 -11.06 -6.63
N ILE A 140 1.07 -9.80 -6.78
CA ILE A 140 0.25 -8.67 -6.36
C ILE A 140 -1.08 -8.67 -7.13
N ALA A 141 -1.06 -8.87 -8.44
CA ALA A 141 -2.28 -8.96 -9.26
C ALA A 141 -3.19 -10.11 -8.80
N MET A 142 -2.62 -11.29 -8.50
CA MET A 142 -3.35 -12.44 -7.99
C MET A 142 -4.00 -12.19 -6.61
N ILE A 143 -3.36 -11.46 -5.70
CA ILE A 143 -3.93 -11.10 -4.39
C ILE A 143 -5.24 -10.32 -4.59
N PHE A 144 -5.33 -9.49 -5.63
CA PHE A 144 -6.54 -8.75 -5.99
C PHE A 144 -7.49 -9.52 -6.93
N GLY A 145 -7.21 -10.79 -7.21
CA GLY A 145 -8.06 -11.64 -8.04
C GLY A 145 -7.91 -11.44 -9.55
N ASP A 146 -6.85 -10.75 -10.00
CA ASP A 146 -6.60 -10.50 -11.42
C ASP A 146 -5.76 -11.63 -12.06
N SER A 147 -5.98 -11.84 -13.36
CA SER A 147 -5.22 -12.75 -14.23
C SER A 147 -5.14 -14.22 -13.77
N LEU A 148 -6.06 -14.71 -12.92
CA LEU A 148 -5.96 -16.03 -12.28
C LEU A 148 -5.86 -17.20 -13.27
N TYR A 149 -6.63 -17.17 -14.36
CA TYR A 149 -6.64 -18.25 -15.35
C TYR A 149 -5.41 -18.25 -16.27
N GLY A 150 -4.92 -17.07 -16.66
CA GLY A 150 -3.74 -16.94 -17.53
C GLY A 150 -2.47 -17.49 -16.90
N ASN A 151 -2.38 -17.46 -15.57
CA ASN A 151 -1.20 -17.94 -14.86
C ASN A 151 -0.95 -19.45 -15.04
N TYR A 152 -2.02 -20.25 -15.23
CA TYR A 152 -1.87 -21.68 -15.48
C TYR A 152 -1.15 -21.97 -16.79
N THR A 153 -1.42 -21.17 -17.82
CA THR A 153 -0.75 -21.27 -19.11
C THR A 153 0.63 -20.62 -19.09
N ASP A 154 0.79 -19.51 -18.35
CA ASP A 154 2.04 -18.75 -18.31
C ASP A 154 3.18 -19.47 -17.59
N PHE A 155 2.85 -20.41 -16.69
CA PHE A 155 3.81 -21.29 -16.00
C PHE A 155 4.02 -22.65 -16.69
N SER A 156 3.58 -22.81 -17.94
CA SER A 156 3.73 -24.07 -18.69
C SER A 156 4.39 -23.83 -20.06
N ASP A 157 5.18 -24.81 -20.53
CA ASP A 157 5.67 -24.90 -21.91
C ASP A 157 4.75 -25.73 -22.82
N GLY A 158 3.61 -26.19 -22.30
CA GLY A 158 2.67 -27.05 -23.01
C GLY A 158 2.98 -28.54 -22.91
N SER A 159 4.08 -28.95 -22.27
CA SER A 159 4.33 -30.36 -21.95
C SER A 159 3.40 -30.87 -20.85
N GLU A 160 3.09 -32.17 -20.86
CA GLU A 160 2.19 -32.77 -19.87
C GLU A 160 2.73 -32.63 -18.43
N THR A 161 4.04 -32.78 -18.25
CA THR A 161 4.70 -32.63 -16.94
C THR A 161 4.59 -31.22 -16.38
N TYR A 162 4.87 -30.19 -17.18
CA TYR A 162 4.79 -28.81 -16.71
C TYR A 162 3.34 -28.31 -16.62
N ASN A 163 2.41 -28.86 -17.41
CA ASN A 163 0.98 -28.60 -17.24
C ASN A 163 0.48 -29.07 -15.87
N VAL A 164 0.82 -30.30 -15.46
CA VAL A 164 0.44 -30.83 -14.13
C VAL A 164 1.14 -30.05 -13.01
N LEU A 165 2.43 -29.75 -13.18
CA LEU A 165 3.18 -29.00 -12.17
C LEU A 165 2.66 -27.56 -12.03
N SER A 166 2.36 -26.88 -13.14
CA SER A 166 1.75 -25.56 -13.18
C SER A 166 0.38 -25.57 -12.51
N PHE A 167 -0.44 -26.61 -12.77
CA PHE A 167 -1.73 -26.76 -12.13
C PHE A 167 -1.62 -26.86 -10.60
N VAL A 168 -0.75 -27.75 -10.10
CA VAL A 168 -0.55 -27.94 -8.65
C VAL A 168 0.00 -26.66 -8.02
N PHE A 169 1.04 -26.07 -8.61
CA PHE A 169 1.68 -24.86 -8.10
C PHE A 169 0.71 -23.67 -8.06
N ASN A 170 0.03 -23.36 -9.16
CA ASN A 170 -0.89 -22.24 -9.23
C ASN A 170 -2.11 -22.44 -8.34
N THR A 171 -2.61 -23.68 -8.17
CA THR A 171 -3.71 -23.95 -7.23
C THR A 171 -3.29 -23.61 -5.80
N VAL A 172 -2.12 -24.09 -5.34
CA VAL A 172 -1.60 -23.79 -4.00
C VAL A 172 -1.33 -22.30 -3.81
N LEU A 173 -0.75 -21.66 -4.84
CA LEU A 173 -0.46 -20.24 -4.83
C LEU A 173 -1.74 -19.39 -4.71
N ILE A 174 -2.74 -19.65 -5.56
CA ILE A 174 -4.03 -18.95 -5.53
C ILE A 174 -4.75 -19.21 -4.21
N SER A 175 -4.76 -20.45 -3.72
CA SER A 175 -5.31 -20.79 -2.42
C SER A 175 -4.66 -19.95 -1.31
N THR A 176 -3.34 -19.81 -1.32
CA THR A 176 -2.63 -19.05 -0.29
C THR A 176 -2.83 -17.54 -0.42
N LEU A 177 -2.67 -16.98 -1.62
CA LEU A 177 -2.76 -15.54 -1.84
C LEU A 177 -4.18 -15.00 -1.66
N ILE A 178 -5.20 -15.69 -2.17
CA ILE A 178 -6.58 -15.22 -2.05
C ILE A 178 -7.16 -15.61 -0.68
N TRP A 179 -7.08 -16.89 -0.30
CA TRP A 179 -7.82 -17.33 0.89
C TRP A 179 -7.11 -17.05 2.20
N ILE A 180 -5.81 -16.78 2.19
CA ILE A 180 -5.07 -16.41 3.41
C ILE A 180 -4.71 -14.93 3.36
N CYS A 181 -4.02 -14.45 2.32
CA CYS A 181 -3.57 -13.06 2.32
C CYS A 181 -4.75 -12.08 2.15
N PHE A 182 -5.60 -12.26 1.14
CA PHE A 182 -6.73 -11.36 0.89
C PHE A 182 -7.78 -11.38 2.00
N THR A 183 -8.17 -12.55 2.52
CA THR A 183 -9.11 -12.65 3.65
C THR A 183 -8.55 -12.02 4.93
N ALA A 184 -7.24 -12.11 5.16
CA ALA A 184 -6.64 -11.50 6.32
C ALA A 184 -6.57 -9.96 6.16
N TYR A 185 -6.40 -9.44 4.94
CA TYR A 185 -6.54 -7.99 4.67
C TYR A 185 -7.95 -7.49 4.97
N THR A 186 -8.98 -8.22 4.53
CA THR A 186 -10.38 -7.85 4.82
C THR A 186 -10.68 -7.93 6.31
N GLY A 187 -10.30 -9.01 6.99
CA GLY A 187 -10.49 -9.17 8.44
C GLY A 187 -9.82 -8.06 9.26
N LEU A 188 -8.65 -7.61 8.83
CA LEU A 188 -7.92 -6.52 9.48
C LEU A 188 -8.59 -5.16 9.27
N THR A 189 -9.12 -4.88 8.07
CA THR A 189 -9.92 -3.66 7.85
C THR A 189 -11.18 -3.64 8.71
N THR A 190 -11.86 -4.78 8.86
CA THR A 190 -13.02 -4.93 9.75
C THR A 190 -12.65 -4.77 11.22
N TRP A 191 -11.51 -5.31 11.64
CA TRP A 191 -11.00 -5.12 13.00
C TRP A 191 -10.72 -3.64 13.30
N VAL A 192 -10.10 -2.92 12.35
CA VAL A 192 -9.84 -1.48 12.49
C VAL A 192 -11.16 -0.70 12.60
N ASP A 193 -12.15 -1.01 11.78
CA ASP A 193 -13.48 -0.36 11.85
C ASP A 193 -14.15 -0.59 13.21
N HIS A 194 -14.22 -1.84 13.68
CA HIS A 194 -14.84 -2.13 14.98
C HIS A 194 -14.08 -1.53 16.17
N HIS A 195 -12.76 -1.61 16.21
CA HIS A 195 -11.98 -1.14 17.36
C HIS A 195 -11.81 0.38 17.39
N PHE A 196 -11.70 1.05 16.24
CA PHE A 196 -11.38 2.47 16.22
C PHE A 196 -12.55 3.37 15.87
N ILE A 197 -13.58 2.89 15.16
CA ILE A 197 -14.65 3.75 14.63
C ILE A 197 -15.94 3.58 15.39
N SER A 198 -16.35 2.35 15.70
CA SER A 198 -17.59 2.13 16.46
C SER A 198 -17.57 2.85 17.82
N GLN A 199 -16.39 2.95 18.43
CA GLN A 199 -16.13 3.66 19.69
C GLN A 199 -16.19 5.20 19.56
N LEU A 200 -16.00 5.76 18.34
CA LEU A 200 -16.07 7.20 18.09
C LEU A 200 -17.50 7.70 17.78
N THR A 201 -18.41 6.79 17.47
CA THR A 201 -19.81 7.09 17.07
C THR A 201 -20.84 6.92 18.18
N THR A 202 -20.47 6.32 19.30
CA THR A 202 -21.25 6.27 20.56
C THR A 202 -20.95 7.47 21.44
#